data_AF-A0AAN1M5B6-F1
#
_entry.id   AF-A0AAN1M5B6-F1
#
_cell.length_a   1.000
_cell.length_b   1.000
_cell.length_c   1.000
_cell.angle_alpha   90.00
_cell.angle_beta   90.00
_cell.angle_gamma   90.00
#
_symmetry.space_group_name_H-M   'P 1'
#
loop_
_entity.id
_entity.type
_entity.pdbx_description
1 polymer ?
#
loop_
_entity_poly.entity_id
_entity_poly.type
_entity_poly.pdbx_seq_one_letter_code
_entity_poly.pdbx_strand_id
1 'polypeptide(L)' 'MKNMKGFAPTAATREVRGIGDVFREEPAMSETEDPWMMTSMRLHSSVRNRIKVYAFSNGLRMQDVIDEALRVYLDSKGA' A
#
# COMPACT_ATOMS: atom_id res chain seq x y z
N MET A 1 -1.92 -4.93 42.82
CA MET A 1 -1.53 -6.30 42.43
C MET A 1 -2.58 -6.82 41.45
N LYS A 2 -2.23 -7.05 40.18
CA LYS A 2 -3.20 -7.45 39.12
C LYS A 2 -3.38 -8.98 39.16
N ASN A 3 -4.61 -9.45 39.32
CA ASN A 3 -4.96 -10.88 39.35
C ASN A 3 -4.73 -11.52 37.98
N MET A 4 -3.69 -12.37 37.86
CA MET A 4 -3.35 -13.12 36.63
C MET A 4 -4.04 -14.49 36.52
N LYS A 5 -5.01 -14.81 37.38
CA LYS A 5 -5.57 -16.18 37.51
C LYS A 5 -6.53 -16.63 36.39
N GLY A 6 -6.65 -15.89 35.29
CA GLY A 6 -7.61 -16.19 34.21
C GLY A 6 -7.02 -16.36 32.82
N PHE A 7 -5.71 -16.17 32.63
CA PHE A 7 -5.11 -16.32 31.30
C PHE A 7 -4.50 -17.72 31.14
N ALA A 8 -5.33 -18.64 30.66
CA ALA A 8 -4.88 -19.93 30.14
C ALA A 8 -4.88 -19.82 28.61
N PRO A 9 -3.72 -19.62 27.94
CA PRO A 9 -3.66 -19.66 26.50
C PRO A 9 -3.87 -21.11 26.06
N THR A 10 -5.12 -21.47 25.78
CA THR A 10 -5.39 -22.70 25.04
C THR A 10 -4.93 -22.45 23.62
N ALA A 11 -3.84 -23.11 23.21
CA ALA A 11 -3.52 -23.21 21.80
C ALA A 11 -4.72 -23.88 21.13
N ALA A 12 -5.54 -23.10 20.44
CA ALA A 12 -6.62 -23.65 19.64
C ALA A 12 -5.94 -24.43 18.51
N THR A 13 -5.83 -25.75 18.67
CA THR A 13 -5.45 -26.66 17.61
C THR A 13 -6.56 -26.66 16.59
N ARG A 14 -6.51 -25.70 15.67
CA ARG A 14 -7.38 -25.69 14.50
C ARG A 14 -6.88 -26.79 13.55
N GLU A 15 -7.76 -27.70 13.18
CA GLU A 15 -7.47 -28.64 12.09
C GLU A 15 -7.24 -27.84 10.80
N VAL A 16 -6.03 -27.94 10.25
CA VAL A 16 -5.67 -27.36 8.96
C VAL A 16 -6.16 -28.32 7.88
N ARG A 17 -7.22 -27.96 7.16
CA ARG A 17 -7.81 -28.81 6.12
C ARG A 17 -7.18 -28.55 4.75
N GLY A 18 -6.52 -27.41 4.58
CA GLY A 18 -5.83 -27.07 3.33
C GLY A 18 -4.94 -25.86 3.45
N ILE A 19 -4.27 -25.51 2.35
CA ILE A 19 -3.28 -24.43 2.30
C ILE A 19 -3.91 -23.06 2.63
N GLY A 20 -5.16 -22.82 2.22
CA GLY A 20 -5.91 -21.58 2.51
C GLY A 20 -6.30 -21.38 3.99
N ASP A 21 -6.15 -22.39 4.85
CA ASP A 21 -6.31 -22.22 6.31
C ASP A 21 -5.06 -21.59 6.95
N VAL A 22 -3.91 -21.68 6.28
CA VAL A 22 -2.60 -21.18 6.76
C VAL A 22 -2.23 -19.87 6.08
N PHE A 23 -2.46 -19.79 4.76
CA PHE A 23 -2.16 -18.62 3.96
C PHE A 23 -3.42 -17.77 3.83
N ARG A 24 -3.29 -16.48 4.16
CA ARG A 24 -4.30 -15.49 3.80
C ARG A 24 -4.35 -15.46 2.28
N GLU A 25 -5.49 -15.83 1.68
CA GLU A 25 -5.73 -15.51 0.28
C GLU A 25 -5.63 -13.99 0.16
N GLU A 26 -4.60 -13.52 -0.56
CA GLU A 26 -4.59 -12.14 -1.00
C GLU A 26 -5.83 -11.97 -1.87
N PRO A 27 -6.68 -10.96 -1.61
CA PRO A 27 -7.82 -10.71 -2.47
C PRO A 27 -7.27 -10.59 -3.89
N ALA A 28 -7.75 -11.45 -4.80
CA ALA A 28 -7.45 -11.33 -6.21
C ALA A 28 -7.77 -9.87 -6.58
N MET A 29 -6.73 -9.10 -6.93
CA MET A 29 -6.92 -7.72 -7.37
C MET A 29 -7.96 -7.77 -8.48
N SER A 30 -9.11 -7.14 -8.26
CA SER A 30 -10.20 -7.21 -9.22
C SER A 30 -9.67 -6.65 -10.54
N GLU A 31 -9.87 -7.38 -11.65
CA GLU A 31 -9.47 -6.92 -13.00
C GLU A 31 -10.14 -5.61 -13.43
N THR A 32 -11.04 -5.09 -12.59
CA THR A 32 -11.76 -3.82 -12.72
C THR A 32 -11.06 -2.60 -12.11
N GLU A 33 -10.00 -2.76 -11.32
CA GLU A 33 -9.27 -1.63 -10.72
C GLU A 33 -7.93 -1.43 -11.42
N ASP A 34 -7.61 -0.19 -11.80
CA ASP A 34 -6.28 0.19 -12.34
C ASP A 34 -5.21 -0.06 -11.27
N PRO A 35 -4.39 -1.12 -11.39
CA PRO A 35 -3.54 -1.56 -10.30
C PRO A 35 -2.25 -0.74 -10.24
N TRP A 36 -1.74 -0.51 -9.03
CA TRP A 36 -0.43 0.12 -8.87
C TRP A 36 0.69 -0.76 -9.47
N MET A 37 1.36 -0.24 -10.50
CA MET A 37 2.49 -0.91 -11.15
C MET A 37 3.83 -0.35 -10.66
N MET A 38 4.74 -1.23 -10.23
CA MET A 38 6.10 -0.82 -9.84
C MET A 38 6.86 -0.28 -11.05
N THR A 39 7.09 1.03 -11.07
CA THR A 39 7.82 1.71 -12.15
C THR A 39 9.07 2.39 -11.60
N SER A 40 10.24 1.97 -12.08
CA SER A 40 11.53 2.54 -11.67
C SER A 40 11.95 3.65 -12.62
N MET A 41 12.22 4.85 -12.07
CA MET A 41 12.75 5.98 -12.81
C MET A 41 13.74 6.78 -11.95
N ARG A 42 14.67 7.46 -12.60
CA ARG A 42 15.57 8.41 -11.93
C ARG A 42 14.98 9.81 -12.02
N LEU A 43 14.91 10.50 -10.88
CA LEU A 43 14.52 11.90 -10.78
C LEU A 43 15.71 12.75 -10.35
N HIS A 44 15.78 13.99 -10.82
CA HIS A 44 16.70 14.97 -10.23
C HIS A 44 16.38 15.15 -8.74
N SER A 45 17.44 15.26 -7.92
CA SER A 45 17.32 15.39 -6.46
C SER A 45 16.46 16.59 -6.06
N SER A 46 16.59 17.72 -6.77
CA SER A 46 15.79 18.93 -6.57
C SER A 46 14.29 18.68 -6.75
N VAL A 47 13.90 17.96 -7.80
CA VAL A 47 12.50 17.60 -8.08
C VAL A 47 11.97 16.64 -7.03
N ARG A 48 12.74 15.58 -6.72
CA ARG A 48 12.36 14.61 -5.69
C ARG A 48 12.14 15.27 -4.32
N ASN A 49 13.00 16.21 -3.94
CA ASN A 49 12.86 16.93 -2.67
C ASN A 49 11.62 17.83 -2.64
N ARG A 50 11.32 18.52 -3.76
CA ARG A 50 10.10 19.33 -3.89
C ARG A 50 8.84 18.47 -3.76
N ILE A 51 8.80 17.32 -4.43
CA ILE A 51 7.68 16.35 -4.31
C ILE A 51 7.53 15.91 -2.86
N LYS A 52 8.64 15.56 -2.19
CA LYS A 52 8.62 15.13 -0.79
C LYS A 52 8.02 16.19 0.14
N VAL A 53 8.47 17.45 0.01
CA VAL A 53 7.95 18.55 0.82
C VAL A 53 6.47 18.78 0.54
N TYR A 54 6.08 18.84 -0.73
CA TYR A 54 4.68 19.02 -1.12
C TYR A 54 3.78 17.91 -0.59
N ALA A 55 4.20 16.65 -0.74
CA ALA A 55 3.46 15.49 -0.23
C ALA A 55 3.26 15.59 1.30
N PHE A 56 4.32 15.88 2.04
CA PHE A 56 4.26 16.05 3.49
C PHE A 56 3.32 17.18 3.91
N SER A 57 3.43 18.35 3.28
CA SER A 57 2.61 19.52 3.61
C SER A 57 1.12 19.33 3.35
N ASN A 58 0.74 18.42 2.45
CA ASN A 58 -0.65 18.16 2.08
C ASN A 58 -1.19 16.82 2.60
N GLY A 59 -0.41 16.07 3.39
CA GLY A 59 -0.82 14.75 3.89
C GLY A 59 -0.95 13.68 2.80
N LEU A 60 -0.23 13.83 1.69
CA LEU A 60 -0.25 12.94 0.53
C LEU A 60 0.96 12.00 0.53
N ARG A 61 0.90 10.91 -0.22
CA ARG A 61 2.08 10.10 -0.53
C ARG A 61 2.80 10.70 -1.74
N MET A 62 4.11 10.50 -1.82
CA MET A 62 4.87 10.91 -3.01
C MET A 62 4.35 10.23 -4.28
N GLN A 63 3.87 8.99 -4.18
CA GLN A 63 3.29 8.26 -5.31
C GLN A 63 2.06 9.00 -5.89
N ASP A 64 1.15 9.47 -5.03
CA ASP A 64 -0.10 10.11 -5.45
C ASP A 64 0.19 11.46 -6.14
N VAL A 65 1.20 12.18 -5.64
CA VAL A 65 1.64 13.45 -6.25
C VAL A 65 2.26 13.24 -7.63
N ILE A 66 3.06 12.18 -7.80
CA ILE A 66 3.69 11.86 -9.08
C ILE A 66 2.63 11.38 -10.08
N ASP A 67 1.73 10.51 -9.64
CA ASP A 67 0.64 9.97 -10.44
C ASP A 67 -0.26 11.08 -10.98
N GLU A 68 -0.78 11.94 -10.10
CA GLU A 68 -1.63 13.07 -10.47
C GLU A 68 -0.89 14.06 -11.40
N ALA A 69 0.38 14.38 -11.10
CA ALA A 69 1.15 15.29 -11.94
C ALA A 69 1.39 14.73 -13.36
N LEU A 70 1.63 13.43 -13.48
CA LEU A 70 1.79 12.77 -14.77
C LEU A 70 0.46 12.68 -15.51
N ARG A 71 -0.64 12.35 -14.83
CA ARG A 71 -1.98 12.30 -15.41
C ARG A 71 -2.38 13.66 -15.98
N VAL A 72 -2.30 14.73 -15.19
CA VAL A 72 -2.59 16.10 -15.66
C VAL A 72 -1.71 16.49 -16.84
N TYR A 73 -0.42 16.12 -16.80
CA TYR A 73 0.48 16.39 -17.91
C TYR A 73 0.07 15.64 -19.18
N LEU A 74 -0.26 14.36 -19.09
CA LEU A 74 -0.68 13.53 -20.23
C LEU A 74 -2.05 13.96 -20.79
N ASP A 75 -3.02 14.22 -19.92
CA ASP A 75 -4.33 14.76 -20.29
C ASP A 75 -4.17 16.09 -21.06
N SER A 76 -3.25 16.96 -20.63
CA SER A 76 -2.93 18.21 -21.33
C SER A 76 -2.32 18.03 -22.72
N LYS A 77 -1.83 16.82 -23.03
CA LYS A 77 -1.28 16.43 -24.33
C LYS A 77 -2.25 15.60 -25.16
N GLY A 78 -3.43 15.25 -24.63
CA GLY A 78 -4.40 14.38 -25.27
C GLY A 78 -3.92 12.94 -25.42
N ALA A 79 -3.07 12.50 -24.49
CA ALA A 79 -2.63 11.11 -24.37
C ALA A 79 -3.65 10.28 -23.59
#